data_AF-A0A8J3MXB3-F1
#
_entry.id   AF-A0A8J3MXB3-F1
#
_cell.length_a   1.000
_cell.length_b   1.000
_cell.length_c   1.000
_cell.angle_alpha   90.00
_cell.angle_beta   90.00
_cell.angle_gamma   90.00
#
_symmetry.space_group_name_H-M   'P 1'
#
loop_
_entity.id
_entity.type
_entity.pdbx_description
1 polymer ?
#
loop_
_entity_poly.entity_id
_entity_poly.type
_entity_poly.pdbx_seq_one_letter_code
_entity_poly.pdbx_strand_id
1 'polypeptide(L)'
;MQLFSQLQQRSTLLFLQAFPTSVAAKAASVTQVEQVLKQVGHPTVRKVAPKIHETLQQPSLSAHAITTRTKLRLALALIAQLLPLVEQIAAYEKEIERLFLTHADSQIFESLPGAGKRLAPRLLAEIGDDRSRYTACQELAALAGTALVLYQSGNYRKAHHRHACLKPLRNALYQLARTSRQQEPWADEYYQRKRAEGKSHSVALLALSNVWLRILYRMWTTHTPYDPAIFAASRQAHAPRAA
;
A
#
# COMPACT_ATOMS: atom_id res chain seq x y z
N MET A 1 -2.22 12.17 -24.67
CA MET A 1 -2.99 10.93 -24.88
C MET A 1 -2.44 9.83 -23.98
N GLN A 2 -3.14 9.48 -22.90
CA GLN A 2 -2.75 8.32 -22.07
C GLN A 2 -3.54 7.10 -22.55
N LEU A 3 -2.99 6.36 -23.51
CA LEU A 3 -3.56 5.09 -23.98
C LEU A 3 -3.57 4.02 -22.87
N PHE A 4 -2.66 4.13 -21.91
CA PHE A 4 -2.51 3.23 -20.77
C PHE A 4 -2.61 4.02 -19.47
N SER A 5 -3.34 3.45 -18.50
CA SER A 5 -3.40 3.99 -17.14
C SER A 5 -2.12 3.71 -16.35
N GLN A 6 -1.47 2.56 -16.60
CA GLN A 6 -0.26 2.12 -15.92
C GLN A 6 0.64 1.31 -16.87
N LEU A 7 1.92 1.65 -16.98
CA LEU A 7 2.86 1.00 -17.90
C LEU A 7 3.25 -0.42 -17.47
N GLN A 8 3.24 -0.67 -16.17
CA GLN A 8 3.63 -1.93 -15.54
C GLN A 8 2.54 -3.00 -15.58
N GLN A 9 1.35 -2.70 -16.11
CA GLN A 9 0.30 -3.70 -16.25
C GLN A 9 0.68 -4.72 -17.31
N ARG A 10 0.39 -6.01 -17.05
CA ARG A 10 0.63 -7.11 -18.00
C ARG A 10 -0.01 -6.84 -19.37
N SER A 11 -1.20 -6.25 -19.38
CA SER A 11 -1.93 -5.81 -20.58
C SER A 11 -1.11 -4.83 -21.43
N THR A 12 -0.56 -3.81 -20.80
CA THR A 12 0.25 -2.78 -21.44
C THR A 12 1.57 -3.34 -21.91
N LEU A 13 2.24 -4.16 -21.11
CA LEU A 13 3.52 -4.78 -21.49
C LEU A 13 3.37 -5.71 -22.70
N LEU A 14 2.32 -6.54 -22.74
CA LEU A 14 2.02 -7.41 -23.88
C LEU A 14 1.62 -6.61 -25.13
N PHE A 15 0.86 -5.52 -24.96
CA PHE A 15 0.58 -4.61 -26.08
C PHE A 15 1.85 -3.98 -26.64
N LEU A 16 2.73 -3.45 -25.78
CA LEU A 16 3.99 -2.84 -26.21
C LEU A 16 4.96 -3.88 -26.78
N GLN A 17 4.88 -5.14 -26.38
CA GLN A 17 5.64 -6.22 -26.98
C GLN A 17 5.15 -6.53 -28.41
N ALA A 18 3.83 -6.57 -28.62
CA ALA A 18 3.22 -6.85 -29.92
C ALA A 18 3.35 -5.67 -30.90
N PHE A 19 3.22 -4.44 -30.39
CA PHE A 19 3.24 -3.20 -31.17
C PHE A 19 4.23 -2.20 -30.58
N PRO A 20 5.55 -2.41 -30.79
CA PRO A 20 6.56 -1.68 -30.03
C PRO A 20 6.91 -0.31 -30.62
N THR A 21 6.36 0.04 -31.77
CA THR A 21 6.51 1.36 -32.40
C THR A 21 5.16 1.95 -32.76
N SER A 22 5.08 3.28 -32.85
CA SER A 22 3.85 3.97 -33.28
C SER A 22 3.41 3.55 -34.68
N VAL A 23 4.36 3.30 -35.58
CA VAL A 23 4.09 2.80 -36.93
C VAL A 23 3.48 1.40 -36.89
N ALA A 24 4.07 0.49 -36.11
CA ALA A 24 3.53 -0.87 -35.96
C ALA A 24 2.15 -0.86 -35.28
N ALA A 25 1.95 0.00 -34.28
CA ALA A 25 0.65 0.14 -33.60
C ALA A 25 -0.43 0.72 -34.52
N LYS A 26 -0.10 1.69 -35.37
CA LYS A 26 -1.03 2.27 -36.36
C LYS A 26 -1.38 1.31 -37.49
N ALA A 27 -0.43 0.46 -37.88
CA ALA A 27 -0.64 -0.58 -38.89
C ALA A 27 -1.48 -1.76 -38.39
N ALA A 28 -1.65 -1.89 -37.07
CA ALA A 28 -2.40 -2.98 -36.46
C ALA A 28 -3.90 -2.89 -36.77
N SER A 29 -4.48 -3.99 -37.23
CA SER A 29 -5.93 -4.09 -37.41
C SER A 29 -6.66 -4.17 -36.07
N VAL A 30 -7.95 -3.82 -36.04
CA VAL A 30 -8.80 -4.02 -34.86
C VAL A 30 -8.75 -5.48 -34.39
N THR A 31 -8.76 -6.44 -35.32
CA THR A 31 -8.68 -7.88 -35.01
C THR A 31 -7.36 -8.29 -34.36
N GLN A 32 -6.23 -7.71 -34.76
CA GLN A 32 -4.93 -7.95 -34.12
C GLN A 32 -4.89 -7.37 -32.71
N VAL A 33 -5.43 -6.16 -32.53
CA VAL A 33 -5.59 -5.56 -31.18
C VAL A 33 -6.48 -6.44 -30.31
N GLU A 34 -7.58 -6.98 -30.85
CA GLU A 34 -8.44 -7.91 -30.13
C GLU A 34 -7.69 -9.18 -29.69
N GLN A 35 -6.86 -9.76 -30.55
CA GLN A 35 -6.09 -10.97 -30.23
C GLN A 35 -5.15 -10.74 -29.05
N VAL A 36 -4.42 -9.62 -29.05
CA VAL A 36 -3.52 -9.27 -27.93
C VAL A 36 -4.31 -9.07 -26.63
N LEU A 37 -5.45 -8.36 -26.69
CA LEU A 37 -6.32 -8.18 -25.52
C LEU A 37 -6.94 -9.49 -25.02
N LYS A 38 -7.22 -10.45 -25.91
CA LYS A 38 -7.68 -11.79 -25.53
C LYS A 38 -6.59 -12.59 -24.81
N GLN A 39 -5.34 -12.55 -25.28
CA GLN A 39 -4.21 -13.21 -24.60
C GLN A 39 -4.01 -12.71 -23.17
N VAL A 40 -4.28 -11.42 -22.95
CA VAL A 40 -4.24 -10.78 -21.62
C VAL A 40 -5.42 -11.19 -20.73
N GLY A 41 -6.52 -11.68 -21.30
CA GLY A 41 -7.76 -11.96 -20.59
C GLY A 41 -8.58 -10.70 -20.29
N HIS A 42 -8.49 -9.65 -21.12
CA HIS A 42 -9.22 -8.40 -20.87
C HIS A 42 -10.75 -8.62 -21.00
N PRO A 43 -11.57 -8.21 -20.02
CA PRO A 43 -12.99 -8.61 -19.96
C PRO A 43 -13.86 -8.01 -21.07
N THR A 44 -13.50 -6.86 -21.62
CA THR A 44 -14.33 -6.12 -22.60
C THR A 44 -13.63 -5.88 -23.95
N VAL A 45 -12.95 -6.92 -24.48
CA VAL A 45 -12.16 -6.84 -25.73
C VAL A 45 -12.89 -6.16 -26.88
N ARG A 46 -14.09 -6.65 -27.25
CA ARG A 46 -14.84 -6.17 -28.42
C ARG A 46 -15.24 -4.69 -28.34
N LYS A 47 -15.38 -4.15 -27.12
CA LYS A 47 -15.72 -2.73 -26.90
C LYS A 47 -14.49 -1.84 -26.87
N VAL A 48 -13.36 -2.36 -26.40
CA VAL A 48 -12.14 -1.58 -26.16
C VAL A 48 -11.20 -1.57 -27.36
N ALA A 49 -11.11 -2.67 -28.11
CA ALA A 49 -10.22 -2.76 -29.27
C ALA A 49 -10.51 -1.69 -30.35
N PRO A 50 -11.78 -1.41 -30.73
CA PRO A 50 -12.06 -0.32 -31.68
C PRO A 50 -11.64 1.05 -31.16
N LYS A 51 -11.87 1.34 -29.87
CA LYS A 51 -11.47 2.59 -29.23
C LYS A 51 -9.96 2.77 -29.20
N ILE A 52 -9.22 1.70 -28.87
CA ILE A 52 -7.75 1.69 -28.92
C ILE A 52 -7.29 1.98 -30.35
N HIS A 53 -7.85 1.28 -31.35
CA HIS A 53 -7.49 1.50 -32.74
C HIS A 53 -7.75 2.94 -33.20
N GLU A 54 -8.92 3.50 -32.90
CA GLU A 54 -9.26 4.91 -33.18
C GLU A 54 -8.26 5.87 -32.52
N THR A 55 -7.93 5.62 -31.24
CA THR A 55 -6.96 6.41 -30.48
C THR A 55 -5.56 6.34 -31.10
N LEU A 56 -5.17 5.17 -31.64
CA LEU A 56 -3.88 4.98 -32.32
C LEU A 56 -3.81 5.74 -33.65
N GLN A 57 -4.93 5.94 -34.36
CA GLN A 57 -4.95 6.67 -35.64
C GLN A 57 -4.81 8.19 -35.47
N GLN A 58 -4.98 8.72 -34.26
CA GLN A 58 -4.84 10.15 -34.02
C GLN A 58 -3.41 10.65 -34.31
N PRO A 59 -3.26 11.93 -34.73
CA PRO A 59 -1.95 12.51 -34.98
C PRO A 59 -1.08 12.44 -33.72
N SER A 60 0.14 11.92 -33.89
CA SER A 60 1.08 11.68 -32.80
C SER A 60 2.46 12.15 -33.22
N LEU A 61 3.25 12.68 -32.29
CA LEU A 61 4.64 13.04 -32.55
C LEU A 61 5.43 11.80 -32.99
N SER A 62 6.17 11.93 -34.08
CA SER A 62 7.09 10.89 -34.56
C SER A 62 8.52 11.23 -34.18
N ALA A 63 9.20 10.28 -33.55
CA ALA A 63 10.64 10.39 -33.34
C ALA A 63 11.40 10.08 -34.64
N HIS A 64 12.65 10.54 -34.72
CA HIS A 64 13.55 10.19 -35.82
C HIS A 64 13.81 8.67 -35.87
N ALA A 65 14.02 8.12 -37.07
CA ALA A 65 14.13 6.68 -37.30
C ALA A 65 15.26 6.02 -36.48
N ILE A 66 16.43 6.68 -36.41
CA ILE A 66 17.58 6.19 -35.64
C ILE A 66 17.25 6.13 -34.14
N THR A 67 16.67 7.20 -33.60
CA THR A 67 16.25 7.26 -32.19
C THR A 67 15.24 6.16 -31.87
N THR A 68 14.26 5.96 -32.75
CA THR A 68 13.25 4.90 -32.63
C THR A 68 13.90 3.53 -32.59
N ARG A 69 14.81 3.24 -33.53
CA ARG A 69 15.53 1.94 -33.58
C ARG A 69 16.33 1.67 -32.30
N THR A 70 17.06 2.67 -31.79
CA THR A 70 17.88 2.50 -30.59
C THR A 70 17.03 2.32 -29.33
N LYS A 71 15.99 3.14 -29.15
CA LYS A 71 15.09 3.06 -27.99
C LYS A 71 14.20 1.83 -28.02
N LEU A 72 13.80 1.36 -29.20
CA LEU A 72 13.03 0.14 -29.40
C LEU A 72 13.72 -1.08 -28.78
N ARG A 73 15.02 -1.25 -29.06
CA ARG A 73 15.79 -2.38 -28.51
C ARG A 73 15.82 -2.37 -26.98
N LEU A 74 16.01 -1.19 -26.39
CA LEU A 74 15.97 -1.02 -24.94
C LEU A 74 14.58 -1.31 -24.37
N ALA A 75 13.52 -0.79 -24.99
CA ALA A 75 12.14 -1.00 -24.56
C ALA A 75 11.76 -2.48 -24.55
N LEU A 76 12.08 -3.21 -25.62
CA LEU A 76 11.82 -4.66 -25.71
C LEU A 76 12.60 -5.46 -24.66
N ALA A 77 13.86 -5.08 -24.39
CA ALA A 77 14.65 -5.71 -23.34
C ALA A 77 14.02 -5.50 -21.94
N LEU A 78 13.57 -4.28 -21.64
CA LEU A 78 12.88 -3.97 -20.39
C LEU A 78 11.54 -4.70 -20.27
N ILE A 79 10.76 -4.77 -21.35
CA ILE A 79 9.49 -5.51 -21.36
C ILE A 79 9.72 -7.00 -21.08
N ALA A 80 10.73 -7.60 -21.71
CA ALA A 80 11.10 -9.00 -21.49
C ALA A 80 11.52 -9.29 -20.04
N GLN A 81 12.07 -8.31 -19.33
CA GLN A 81 12.38 -8.42 -17.89
C GLN A 81 11.16 -8.17 -17.01
N LEU A 82 10.30 -7.20 -17.36
CA LEU A 82 9.16 -6.81 -16.54
C LEU A 82 8.02 -7.84 -16.56
N LEU A 83 7.76 -8.50 -17.70
CA LEU A 83 6.70 -9.51 -17.80
C LEU A 83 6.83 -10.63 -16.76
N PRO A 84 7.96 -11.35 -16.65
CA PRO A 84 8.11 -12.39 -15.64
C PRO A 84 8.08 -11.83 -14.22
N LEU A 85 8.60 -10.62 -13.98
CA LEU A 85 8.53 -9.99 -12.66
C LEU A 85 7.09 -9.70 -12.23
N VAL A 86 6.23 -9.24 -13.14
CA VAL A 86 4.80 -9.03 -12.84
C VAL A 86 4.11 -10.34 -12.48
N GLU A 87 4.43 -11.43 -13.17
CA GLU A 87 3.89 -12.76 -12.86
C GLU A 87 4.40 -13.31 -11.52
N GLN A 88 5.69 -13.11 -11.22
CA GLN A 88 6.29 -13.49 -9.94
C GLN A 88 5.68 -12.69 -8.78
N ILE A 89 5.47 -11.38 -8.93
CA ILE A 89 4.81 -10.55 -7.92
C ILE A 89 3.40 -11.08 -7.65
N ALA A 90 2.62 -11.40 -8.69
CA ALA A 90 1.28 -11.95 -8.53
C ALA A 90 1.30 -13.33 -7.83
N ALA A 91 2.32 -14.16 -8.11
CA ALA A 91 2.51 -15.43 -7.42
C ALA A 91 2.84 -15.23 -5.93
N TYR A 92 3.73 -14.29 -5.60
CA TYR A 92 4.03 -13.94 -4.20
C TYR A 92 2.82 -13.37 -3.47
N GLU A 93 2.02 -12.51 -4.11
CA GLU A 93 0.79 -11.98 -3.49
C GLU A 93 -0.17 -13.11 -3.11
N LYS A 94 -0.35 -14.11 -3.99
CA LYS A 94 -1.19 -15.29 -3.69
C LYS A 94 -0.62 -16.13 -2.55
N GLU A 95 0.70 -16.34 -2.54
CA GLU A 95 1.33 -17.16 -1.50
C GLU A 95 1.30 -16.46 -0.14
N ILE A 96 1.50 -15.13 -0.11
CA ILE A 96 1.33 -14.32 1.10
C ILE A 96 -0.12 -14.41 1.61
N GLU A 97 -1.12 -14.30 0.73
CA GLU A 97 -2.54 -14.45 1.12
C GLU A 97 -2.80 -15.83 1.70
N ARG A 98 -2.30 -16.90 1.05
CA ARG A 98 -2.43 -18.28 1.53
C ARG A 98 -1.81 -18.45 2.92
N LEU A 99 -0.55 -18.07 3.09
CA LEU A 99 0.18 -18.19 4.34
C LEU A 99 -0.48 -17.38 5.46
N PHE A 100 -0.92 -16.16 5.15
CA PHE A 100 -1.62 -15.30 6.10
C PHE A 100 -2.92 -15.95 6.57
N LEU A 101 -3.78 -16.43 5.67
CA LEU A 101 -5.06 -17.04 6.05
C LEU A 101 -4.88 -18.32 6.87
N THR A 102 -3.77 -19.05 6.71
CA THR A 102 -3.45 -20.25 7.51
C THR A 102 -2.81 -19.94 8.86
N HIS A 103 -2.41 -18.69 9.11
CA HIS A 103 -1.74 -18.32 10.35
C HIS A 103 -2.72 -18.19 11.52
N ALA A 104 -2.33 -18.62 12.72
CA ALA A 104 -3.19 -18.61 13.91
C ALA A 104 -3.69 -17.20 14.29
N ASP A 105 -2.83 -16.19 14.13
CA ASP A 105 -3.17 -14.79 14.43
C ASP A 105 -3.86 -14.04 13.28
N SER A 106 -4.17 -14.69 12.16
CA SER A 106 -4.72 -14.03 10.97
C SER A 106 -5.97 -13.19 11.26
N GLN A 107 -6.91 -13.75 12.02
CA GLN A 107 -8.16 -13.09 12.42
C GLN A 107 -7.93 -11.82 13.25
N ILE A 108 -6.86 -11.79 14.05
CA ILE A 108 -6.50 -10.62 14.87
C ILE A 108 -6.12 -9.46 13.96
N PHE A 109 -5.25 -9.71 12.97
CA PHE A 109 -4.78 -8.65 12.07
C PHE A 109 -5.80 -8.30 11.00
N GLU A 110 -6.63 -9.24 10.56
CA GLU A 110 -7.71 -9.01 9.61
C GLU A 110 -8.84 -8.15 10.19
N SER A 111 -9.12 -8.29 11.49
CA SER A 111 -10.12 -7.48 12.19
C SER A 111 -9.77 -5.99 12.28
N LEU A 112 -8.53 -5.59 11.98
CA LEU A 112 -8.11 -4.19 12.03
C LEU A 112 -8.79 -3.36 10.93
N PRO A 113 -9.44 -2.25 11.29
CA PRO A 113 -10.17 -1.43 10.33
C PRO A 113 -9.21 -0.74 9.37
N GLY A 114 -9.45 -0.93 8.08
CA GLY A 114 -8.65 -0.37 7.00
C GLY A 114 -7.33 -1.10 6.75
N ALA A 115 -7.04 -2.23 7.39
CA ALA A 115 -5.86 -3.02 7.09
C ALA A 115 -6.00 -3.76 5.75
N GLY A 116 -7.07 -4.53 5.59
CA GLY A 116 -7.33 -5.30 4.37
C GLY A 116 -6.21 -6.28 4.00
N LYS A 117 -6.31 -6.84 2.78
CA LYS A 117 -5.50 -7.99 2.34
C LYS A 117 -3.99 -7.77 2.24
N ARG A 118 -3.54 -6.52 2.16
CA ARG A 118 -2.11 -6.20 2.01
C ARG A 118 -1.47 -5.73 3.32
N LEU A 119 -2.19 -4.94 4.10
CA LEU A 119 -1.61 -4.35 5.30
C LEU A 119 -1.66 -5.31 6.49
N ALA A 120 -2.72 -6.12 6.62
CA ALA A 120 -2.83 -7.08 7.71
C ALA A 120 -1.70 -8.13 7.70
N PRO A 121 -1.39 -8.81 6.57
CA PRO A 121 -0.24 -9.72 6.52
C PRO A 121 1.10 -9.03 6.78
N ARG A 122 1.24 -7.79 6.29
CA ARG A 122 2.46 -7.01 6.51
C ARG A 122 2.65 -6.68 7.98
N LEU A 123 1.62 -6.22 8.68
CA LEU A 123 1.70 -5.91 10.11
C LEU A 123 2.11 -7.14 10.92
N LEU A 124 1.51 -8.29 10.62
CA LEU A 124 1.87 -9.56 11.26
C LEU A 124 3.33 -9.92 11.01
N ALA A 125 3.79 -9.88 9.75
CA ALA A 125 5.16 -10.22 9.38
C ALA A 125 6.22 -9.30 10.02
N GLU A 126 5.91 -8.01 10.17
CA GLU A 126 6.86 -7.02 10.71
C GLU A 126 6.92 -7.05 12.25
N ILE A 127 5.81 -7.38 12.92
CA ILE A 127 5.76 -7.54 14.38
C ILE A 127 6.43 -8.86 14.79
N GLY A 128 6.12 -9.93 14.03
CA GLY A 128 6.47 -11.31 14.35
C GLY A 128 5.34 -12.02 15.08
N ASP A 129 5.46 -13.33 15.18
CA ASP A 129 4.57 -14.27 15.88
C ASP A 129 5.03 -14.57 17.31
N ASP A 130 6.32 -14.38 17.61
CA ASP A 130 6.88 -14.50 18.95
C ASP A 130 6.51 -13.32 19.86
N ARG A 131 5.54 -13.58 20.74
CA ARG A 131 5.07 -12.64 21.79
C ARG A 131 6.10 -12.38 22.88
N SER A 132 6.97 -13.34 23.17
CA SER A 132 7.98 -13.22 24.23
C SER A 132 9.09 -12.22 23.87
N ARG A 133 9.21 -11.88 22.58
CA ARG A 133 10.12 -10.86 22.07
C ARG A 133 9.93 -9.48 22.69
N TYR A 134 8.72 -9.16 23.15
CA TYR A 134 8.39 -7.86 23.71
C TYR A 134 7.86 -8.01 25.14
N THR A 135 8.57 -7.40 26.10
CA THR A 135 8.12 -7.36 27.50
C THR A 135 6.98 -6.37 27.67
N ALA A 136 7.00 -5.30 26.89
CA ALA A 136 6.04 -4.22 26.99
C ALA A 136 5.73 -3.57 25.64
N CYS A 137 4.54 -2.97 25.53
CA CYS A 137 4.09 -2.25 24.33
C CYS A 137 5.05 -1.12 23.91
N GLN A 138 5.75 -0.52 24.88
CA GLN A 138 6.71 0.56 24.66
C GLN A 138 7.93 0.09 23.85
N GLU A 139 8.34 -1.17 24.00
CA GLU A 139 9.43 -1.75 23.22
C GLU A 139 9.04 -1.86 21.75
N LEU A 140 7.81 -2.34 21.48
CA LEU A 140 7.27 -2.38 20.13
C LEU A 140 7.09 -0.97 19.55
N ALA A 141 6.63 0.00 20.34
CA ALA A 141 6.51 1.40 19.93
C ALA A 141 7.86 2.05 19.58
N ALA A 142 8.92 1.70 20.33
CA ALA A 142 10.28 2.12 20.07
C ALA A 142 10.83 1.44 18.80
N LEU A 143 10.61 0.14 18.63
CA LEU A 143 10.99 -0.60 17.42
C LEU A 143 10.30 -0.03 16.19
N ALA A 144 9.00 0.23 16.25
CA ALA A 144 8.21 0.85 15.19
C ALA A 144 8.56 2.33 14.96
N GLY A 145 9.26 2.98 15.90
CA GLY A 145 9.56 4.40 15.83
C GLY A 145 8.33 5.31 15.88
N THR A 146 7.21 4.81 16.43
CA THR A 146 6.01 5.62 16.73
C THR A 146 6.15 6.38 18.04
N ALA A 147 6.96 5.87 18.97
CA ALA A 147 7.39 6.59 20.16
C ALA A 147 8.37 7.70 19.78
N LEU A 148 8.04 8.94 20.16
CA LEU A 148 8.95 10.08 20.01
C LEU A 148 10.07 9.99 21.05
N VAL A 149 11.26 10.44 20.66
CA VAL A 149 12.42 10.55 21.54
C VAL A 149 12.48 11.97 22.08
N LEU A 150 12.54 12.12 23.39
CA LEU A 150 12.78 13.42 24.00
C LEU A 150 14.24 13.79 23.84
N TYR A 151 14.51 14.90 23.15
CA TYR A 151 15.80 15.55 23.11
C TYR A 151 15.78 16.71 24.10
N GLN A 152 16.73 16.70 25.04
CA GLN A 152 16.84 17.74 26.07
C GLN A 152 18.29 18.19 26.18
N SER A 153 18.51 19.51 26.20
CA SER A 153 19.82 20.12 26.43
C SER A 153 19.62 21.44 27.19
N GLY A 154 20.08 21.49 28.44
CA GLY A 154 19.80 22.61 29.35
C GLY A 154 18.29 22.90 29.46
N ASN A 155 17.88 24.13 29.11
CA ASN A 155 16.47 24.55 29.11
C ASN A 155 15.71 24.15 27.83
N TYR A 156 16.38 23.56 26.84
CA TYR A 156 15.75 23.10 25.61
C TYR A 156 15.14 21.72 25.81
N ARG A 157 13.86 21.56 25.47
CA ARG A 157 13.16 20.27 25.45
C ARG A 157 12.29 20.17 24.21
N LYS A 158 12.55 19.17 23.36
CA LYS A 158 11.74 18.90 22.17
C LYS A 158 11.62 17.40 21.92
N ALA A 159 10.46 16.97 21.43
CA ALA A 159 10.26 15.60 20.98
C ALA A 159 10.67 15.46 19.51
N HIS A 160 11.50 14.47 19.20
CA HIS A 160 12.01 14.15 17.86
C HIS A 160 11.53 12.77 17.41
N HIS A 161 11.50 12.57 16.09
CA HIS A 161 11.25 11.25 15.53
C HIS A 161 12.45 10.32 15.78
N ARG A 162 12.14 9.06 16.11
CA ARG A 162 13.17 8.02 16.18
C ARG A 162 13.60 7.65 14.76
N HIS A 163 14.89 7.82 14.46
CA HIS A 163 15.45 7.41 13.17
C HIS A 163 15.88 5.94 13.17
N ALA A 164 16.46 5.47 14.29
CA ALA A 164 16.81 4.07 14.52
C ALA A 164 15.55 3.26 14.90
N CYS A 165 14.82 2.83 13.88
CA CYS A 165 13.57 2.06 13.98
C CYS A 165 13.38 1.18 12.75
N LEU A 166 12.48 0.21 12.85
CA LEU A 166 12.04 -0.64 11.76
C LEU A 166 11.12 0.16 10.83
N LYS A 167 11.72 0.77 9.79
CA LYS A 167 11.01 1.65 8.85
C LYS A 167 9.81 0.97 8.16
N PRO A 168 9.89 -0.30 7.75
CA PRO A 168 8.74 -1.02 7.20
C PRO A 168 7.53 -1.11 8.16
N LEU A 169 7.73 -1.51 9.43
CA LEU A 169 6.70 -1.51 10.46
C LEU A 169 6.10 -0.11 10.68
N ARG A 170 6.95 0.92 10.75
CA ARG A 170 6.49 2.31 10.87
C ARG A 170 5.56 2.71 9.73
N ASN A 171 5.94 2.36 8.50
CA ASN A 171 5.14 2.65 7.32
C ASN A 171 3.81 1.87 7.37
N ALA A 172 3.84 0.60 7.76
CA ALA A 172 2.63 -0.20 7.89
C ALA A 172 1.62 0.44 8.87
N LEU A 173 2.09 0.83 10.06
CA LEU A 173 1.24 1.51 11.05
C LEU A 173 0.75 2.88 10.57
N TYR A 174 1.60 3.62 9.86
CA TYR A 174 1.22 4.90 9.26
C TYR A 174 0.10 4.73 8.23
N GLN A 175 0.18 3.70 7.39
CA GLN A 175 -0.89 3.39 6.44
C GLN A 175 -2.15 2.96 7.16
N LEU A 176 -2.04 2.15 8.23
CA LEU A 176 -3.19 1.72 9.03
C LEU A 176 -3.89 2.93 9.63
N ALA A 177 -3.14 3.82 10.27
CA ALA A 177 -3.68 5.06 10.82
C ALA A 177 -4.34 5.95 9.76
N ARG A 178 -3.88 5.91 8.51
CA ARG A 178 -4.48 6.67 7.42
C ARG A 178 -5.78 6.04 6.93
N THR A 179 -5.80 4.72 6.73
CA THR A 179 -6.97 4.00 6.20
C THR A 179 -8.06 3.82 7.25
N SER A 180 -7.69 3.63 8.52
CA SER A 180 -8.63 3.44 9.63
C SER A 180 -9.56 4.63 9.81
N ARG A 181 -9.12 5.85 9.48
CA ARG A 181 -9.93 7.08 9.60
C ARG A 181 -11.21 7.06 8.78
N GLN A 182 -11.25 6.27 7.70
CA GLN A 182 -12.44 6.13 6.86
C GLN A 182 -13.44 5.12 7.43
N GLN A 183 -13.02 4.27 8.37
CA GLN A 183 -13.82 3.19 8.92
C GLN A 183 -14.18 3.42 10.40
N GLU A 184 -13.32 4.10 11.14
CA GLU A 184 -13.46 4.35 12.58
C GLU A 184 -13.61 5.85 12.87
N PRO A 185 -14.79 6.30 13.34
CA PRO A 185 -15.04 7.71 13.66
C PRO A 185 -14.06 8.26 14.71
N TRP A 186 -13.77 7.48 15.76
CA TRP A 186 -12.85 7.90 16.82
C TRP A 186 -11.42 8.16 16.30
N ALA A 187 -11.00 7.43 15.26
CA ALA A 187 -9.67 7.56 14.69
C ALA A 187 -9.56 8.88 13.90
N ASP A 188 -10.61 9.25 13.16
CA ASP A 188 -10.65 10.56 12.51
C ASP A 188 -10.75 11.70 13.54
N GLU A 189 -11.61 11.58 14.56
CA GLU A 189 -11.69 12.55 15.66
C GLU A 189 -10.32 12.80 16.30
N TYR A 190 -9.58 11.73 16.62
CA TYR A 190 -8.25 11.84 17.20
C TYR A 190 -7.28 12.57 16.25
N TYR A 191 -7.29 12.21 14.97
CA TYR A 191 -6.46 12.84 13.96
C TYR A 191 -6.78 14.33 13.82
N GLN A 192 -8.06 14.70 13.70
CA GLN A 192 -8.49 16.08 13.56
C GLN A 192 -8.13 16.92 14.78
N ARG A 193 -8.32 16.37 15.99
CA ARG A 193 -7.86 17.02 17.21
C ARG A 193 -6.36 17.30 17.19
N LYS A 194 -5.53 16.34 16.74
CA LYS A 194 -4.08 16.56 16.59
C LYS A 194 -3.76 17.63 15.55
N ARG A 195 -4.53 17.72 14.47
CA ARG A 195 -4.40 18.81 13.49
C ARG A 195 -4.77 20.16 14.08
N ALA A 196 -5.82 20.24 14.89
CA ALA A 196 -6.24 21.44 15.60
C ALA A 196 -5.22 21.90 16.66
N GLU A 197 -4.51 20.97 17.30
CA GLU A 197 -3.34 21.25 18.17
C GLU A 197 -2.11 21.78 17.40
N GLY A 198 -2.23 22.07 16.10
CA GLY A 198 -1.14 22.60 15.27
C GLY A 198 -0.15 21.55 14.77
N LYS A 199 -0.43 20.24 14.93
CA LYS A 199 0.45 19.19 14.40
C LYS A 199 0.33 19.09 12.88
N SER A 200 1.46 18.84 12.22
CA SER A 200 1.46 18.52 10.79
C SER A 200 0.73 17.21 10.52
N HIS A 201 0.32 17.00 9.26
CA HIS A 201 -0.35 15.78 8.83
C HIS A 201 0.39 14.51 9.25
N SER A 202 1.70 14.44 8.96
CA SER A 202 2.51 13.27 9.27
C SER A 202 2.65 13.02 10.77
N VAL A 203 2.76 14.08 11.57
CA VAL A 203 2.85 13.96 13.04
C VAL A 203 1.52 13.51 13.64
N ALA A 204 0.40 14.01 13.14
CA ALA A 204 -0.94 13.57 13.57
C ALA A 204 -1.17 12.09 13.25
N LEU A 205 -0.78 11.63 12.05
CA LEU A 205 -0.87 10.21 11.68
C LEU A 205 0.08 9.33 12.49
N LEU A 206 1.30 9.78 12.80
CA LEU A 206 2.21 9.01 13.68
C LEU A 206 1.69 8.93 15.11
N ALA A 207 1.05 9.98 15.63
CA ALA A 207 0.40 9.95 16.93
C ALA A 207 -0.76 8.93 16.94
N LEU A 208 -1.59 8.91 15.89
CA LEU A 208 -2.65 7.92 15.72
C LEU A 208 -2.08 6.49 15.55
N SER A 209 -0.98 6.35 14.81
CA SER A 209 -0.26 5.07 14.66
C SER A 209 0.18 4.51 16.01
N ASN A 210 0.60 5.38 16.93
CA ASN A 210 0.99 4.97 18.28
C ASN A 210 -0.22 4.51 19.12
N VAL A 211 -1.41 5.07 18.89
CA VAL A 211 -2.65 4.58 19.52
C VAL A 211 -3.01 3.20 18.97
N TRP A 212 -2.97 3.02 17.64
CA TRP A 212 -3.20 1.73 17.00
C TRP A 212 -2.23 0.66 17.44
N LEU A 213 -0.94 0.98 17.57
CA LEU A 213 0.06 0.03 18.05
C LEU A 213 -0.29 -0.48 19.46
N ARG A 214 -0.80 0.37 20.35
CA ARG A 214 -1.22 -0.04 21.70
C ARG A 214 -2.44 -0.96 21.67
N ILE A 215 -3.42 -0.65 20.82
CA ILE A 215 -4.60 -1.51 20.60
C ILE A 215 -4.14 -2.87 20.07
N LEU A 216 -3.33 -2.86 19.02
CA LEU A 216 -2.82 -4.06 18.36
C LEU A 216 -1.98 -4.92 19.32
N TYR A 217 -1.09 -4.31 20.10
CA TYR A 217 -0.30 -5.03 21.10
C TYR A 217 -1.20 -5.75 22.12
N ARG A 218 -2.28 -5.09 22.59
CA ARG A 218 -3.22 -5.71 23.50
C ARG A 218 -3.96 -6.87 22.82
N MET A 219 -4.54 -6.63 21.64
CA MET A 219 -5.25 -7.64 20.85
C MET A 219 -4.39 -8.89 20.61
N TRP A 220 -3.14 -8.68 20.21
CA TRP A 220 -2.19 -9.74 19.89
C TRP A 220 -1.82 -10.54 21.13
N THR A 221 -1.55 -9.89 22.26
CA THR A 221 -1.22 -10.58 23.52
C THR A 221 -2.41 -11.32 24.14
N THR A 222 -3.64 -10.84 23.96
CA THR A 222 -4.86 -11.50 24.47
C THR A 222 -5.55 -12.43 23.48
N HIS A 223 -5.02 -12.60 22.27
CA HIS A 223 -5.63 -13.39 21.20
C HIS A 223 -7.08 -12.98 20.87
N THR A 224 -7.37 -11.68 20.93
CA THR A 224 -8.73 -11.15 20.70
C THR A 224 -8.73 -10.28 19.45
N PRO A 225 -9.71 -10.45 18.53
CA PRO A 225 -9.88 -9.54 17.41
C PRO A 225 -10.29 -8.14 17.89
N TYR A 226 -10.15 -7.17 17.00
CA TYR A 226 -10.56 -5.80 17.24
C TYR A 226 -12.08 -5.73 17.36
N ASP A 227 -12.54 -5.05 18.41
CA ASP A 227 -13.94 -4.72 18.62
C ASP A 227 -14.06 -3.21 18.93
N PRO A 228 -14.76 -2.43 18.09
CA PRO A 228 -15.01 -1.02 18.34
C PRO A 228 -15.69 -0.74 19.69
N ALA A 229 -16.56 -1.63 20.16
CA ALA A 229 -17.30 -1.45 21.41
C ALA A 229 -16.38 -1.52 22.63
N ILE A 230 -15.43 -2.45 22.65
CA ILE A 230 -14.42 -2.57 23.71
C ILE A 230 -13.56 -1.30 23.77
N PHE A 231 -13.17 -0.78 22.61
CA PHE A 231 -12.38 0.45 22.54
C PHE A 231 -13.18 1.66 23.05
N ALA A 232 -14.45 1.81 22.64
CA ALA A 232 -15.32 2.89 23.09
C ALA A 232 -15.54 2.85 24.61
N ALA A 233 -15.80 1.67 25.18
CA ALA A 233 -15.95 1.47 26.62
C ALA A 233 -14.67 1.84 27.38
N SER A 234 -13.50 1.40 26.90
CA SER A 234 -12.21 1.78 27.49
C SER A 234 -11.97 3.29 27.44
N ARG A 235 -12.34 3.95 26.34
CA ARG A 235 -12.23 5.41 26.19
C ARG A 235 -13.10 6.16 27.20
N GLN A 236 -14.32 5.68 27.46
CA GLN A 236 -15.22 6.25 28.46
C GLN A 236 -14.69 6.03 29.89
N ALA A 237 -14.20 4.83 30.21
CA ALA A 237 -13.64 4.52 31.53
C ALA A 237 -12.39 5.33 31.88
N HIS A 238 -11.59 5.71 30.87
CA HIS A 238 -10.41 6.55 31.02
C HIS A 238 -10.65 8.02 30.73
N ALA A 239 -11.87 8.43 30.39
CA ALA A 239 -12.20 9.84 30.33
C ALA A 239 -12.01 10.42 31.75
N PRO A 240 -11.39 11.60 31.89
CA PRO A 240 -11.33 12.25 33.19
C PRO A 240 -12.76 12.39 33.70
N ARG A 241 -13.04 11.90 34.93
CA ARG A 241 -14.32 12.16 35.59
C ARG A 241 -14.50 13.68 35.58
N ALA A 242 -15.57 14.15 34.95
CA ALA A 242 -15.92 15.56 34.98
C ALA A 242 -16.01 15.97 36.45
N ALA A 243 -15.19 16.96 36.83
CA ALA A 243 -15.28 17.63 38.12
C ALA A 243 -16.41 18.66 38.09
#